data_AF-A0A7Z9XEL4-F1
#
_entry.id   AF-A0A7Z9XEL4-F1
#
_cell.length_a   1.000
_cell.length_b   1.000
_cell.length_c   1.000
_cell.angle_alpha   90.00
_cell.angle_beta   90.00
_cell.angle_gamma   90.00
#
_symmetry.space_group_name_H-M   'P 1'
#
loop_
_entity.id
_entity.type
_entity.pdbx_description
1 polymer ?
#
loop_
_entity_poly.entity_id
_entity_poly.type
_entity_poly.pdbx_seq_one_letter_code
_entity_poly.pdbx_strand_id
1 'polypeptide(L)'
;MGKQQISLGTGYAWNPTDVFNTKDLLDPTYEQPGHNAIRLDVPLGSMYSFTALYAVGDGWKNSDKMLGLKGRISHFDYSLIGVEKIWTFHDYTRFDPVRQTYLPLPEKRQMVGATTAGELLGLGIWAEYGYNKMENTEDFYELVVGGDYTFDSQTYGAK
;
A
#
# COMPACT_ATOMS: atom_id res chain seq x y z
N MET A 1 11.41 -16.90 -3.74
CA MET A 1 10.94 -16.90 -5.14
C MET A 1 9.59 -17.59 -5.15
N GLY A 2 8.51 -16.87 -5.46
CA GLY A 2 7.15 -17.41 -5.47
C GLY A 2 6.10 -16.31 -5.39
N LYS A 3 4.81 -16.67 -5.37
CA LYS A 3 3.72 -15.73 -5.13
C LYS A 3 3.83 -15.16 -3.73
N GLN A 4 3.98 -13.85 -3.61
CA GLN A 4 4.00 -13.13 -2.34
C GLN A 4 2.74 -12.29 -2.21
N GLN A 5 2.04 -12.45 -1.09
CA GLN A 5 0.97 -11.56 -0.69
C GLN A 5 1.60 -10.35 0.02
N ILE A 6 1.43 -9.16 -0.54
CA ILE A 6 2.08 -7.93 -0.05
C ILE A 6 0.98 -7.04 0.49
N SER A 7 0.75 -7.01 1.80
CA SER A 7 -0.18 -6.03 2.41
C SER A 7 0.63 -4.88 3.00
N LEU A 8 0.43 -3.67 2.47
CA LEU A 8 1.04 -2.44 3.00
C LEU A 8 -0.05 -1.56 3.62
N GLY A 9 0.33 -0.74 4.60
CA GLY A 9 -0.57 0.13 5.35
C GLY A 9 -1.61 -0.57 6.23
N THR A 10 -2.37 0.25 6.94
CA THR A 10 -3.38 -0.10 7.95
C THR A 10 -4.81 0.22 7.48
N GLY A 11 -4.95 1.01 6.42
CA GLY A 11 -6.21 1.49 5.87
C GLY A 11 -7.04 0.36 5.26
N TYR A 12 -8.32 0.32 5.67
CA TYR A 12 -9.26 -0.71 5.23
C TYR A 12 -9.81 -0.45 3.81
N ALA A 13 -10.35 0.75 3.57
CA ALA A 13 -11.03 1.12 2.32
C ALA A 13 -10.15 1.94 1.36
N TRP A 14 -9.37 2.90 1.87
CA TRP A 14 -8.38 3.66 1.12
C TRP A 14 -7.04 3.55 1.82
N ASN A 15 -5.99 3.20 1.07
CA ASN A 15 -4.65 2.97 1.62
C ASN A 15 -3.60 3.45 0.61
N PRO A 16 -3.13 4.70 0.72
CA PRO A 16 -2.21 5.29 -0.24
C PRO A 16 -0.85 4.58 -0.26
N THR A 17 -0.56 3.75 0.76
CA THR A 17 0.68 2.98 0.86
C THR A 17 0.59 1.56 0.27
N ASP A 18 -0.61 1.07 -0.04
CA ASP A 18 -0.83 -0.21 -0.71
C ASP A 18 -0.77 -0.10 -2.23
N VAL A 19 0.43 0.20 -2.74
CA VAL A 19 0.70 0.34 -4.18
C VAL A 19 0.74 -1.02 -4.91
N PHE A 20 0.67 -2.13 -4.18
CA PHE A 20 0.68 -3.49 -4.75
C PHE A 20 -0.70 -4.12 -4.83
N ASN A 21 -1.67 -3.65 -4.03
CA ASN A 21 -3.07 -4.07 -4.10
C ASN A 21 -3.98 -2.85 -4.30
N THR A 22 -4.40 -2.60 -5.53
CA THR A 22 -5.52 -1.67 -5.77
C THR A 22 -6.81 -2.39 -5.39
N LYS A 23 -7.34 -2.09 -4.21
CA LYS A 23 -8.61 -2.65 -3.74
C LYS A 23 -9.76 -2.08 -4.58
N ASP A 24 -10.64 -2.95 -5.06
CA ASP A 24 -11.95 -2.54 -5.58
C ASP A 24 -12.93 -2.43 -4.41
N LEU A 25 -13.50 -1.23 -4.21
CA LEU A 25 -14.47 -0.96 -3.15
C LEU A 25 -15.80 -1.69 -3.36
N LEU A 26 -16.07 -2.15 -4.57
CA LEU A 26 -17.32 -2.81 -4.95
C LEU A 26 -17.22 -4.35 -4.91
N ASP A 27 -16.01 -4.88 -4.68
CA ASP A 27 -15.78 -6.32 -4.56
C ASP A 27 -15.59 -6.73 -3.09
N PRO A 28 -16.64 -7.23 -2.41
CA PRO A 28 -16.53 -7.72 -1.04
C PRO A 28 -15.74 -9.03 -0.92
N THR A 29 -15.42 -9.69 -2.04
CA THR A 29 -14.65 -10.94 -2.11
C THR A 29 -13.19 -10.73 -2.51
N TYR A 30 -12.72 -9.48 -2.57
CA TYR A 30 -11.36 -9.14 -3.02
C TYR A 30 -10.28 -9.96 -2.30
N GLU A 31 -9.60 -10.82 -3.04
CA GLU A 31 -8.40 -11.55 -2.59
C GLU A 31 -7.14 -10.77 -3.01
N GLN A 32 -6.19 -10.59 -2.09
CA GLN A 32 -4.94 -9.90 -2.42
C GLN A 32 -4.13 -10.71 -3.45
N PRO A 33 -3.82 -10.14 -4.63
CA PRO A 33 -3.11 -10.85 -5.68
C PRO A 33 -1.68 -11.20 -5.25
N GLY A 34 -1.28 -12.44 -5.53
CA GLY A 34 0.10 -12.90 -5.30
C GLY A 34 1.04 -12.42 -6.40
N HIS A 35 2.05 -11.62 -6.06
CA HIS A 35 3.04 -11.11 -7.00
C HIS A 35 4.25 -12.04 -7.10
N ASN A 36 4.77 -12.28 -8.30
CA ASN A 36 6.03 -13.02 -8.49
C ASN A 36 7.21 -12.12 -8.11
N ALA A 37 7.67 -12.27 -6.87
CA ALA A 37 8.70 -11.41 -6.33
C ALA A 37 9.74 -12.16 -5.48
N ILE A 38 10.90 -11.53 -5.34
CA ILE A 38 11.86 -11.80 -4.30
C ILE A 38 11.56 -10.83 -3.16
N ARG A 39 11.35 -11.37 -1.97
CA ARG A 39 11.16 -10.59 -0.75
C ARG A 39 12.23 -11.00 0.26
N LEU A 40 12.81 -10.00 0.90
CA LEU A 40 13.75 -10.14 2.00
C LEU A 40 13.22 -9.33 3.17
N ASP A 41 13.03 -9.99 4.31
CA ASP A 41 12.70 -9.34 5.58
C ASP A 41 13.85 -9.56 6.56
N VAL A 42 14.38 -8.47 7.11
CA VAL A 42 15.49 -8.47 8.06
C VAL A 42 15.03 -7.81 9.36
N PRO A 43 14.90 -8.55 10.47
CA PRO A 43 14.68 -7.92 11.77
C PRO A 43 15.93 -7.12 12.17
N LEU A 44 15.73 -5.86 12.52
CA LEU A 44 16.78 -4.94 12.97
C LEU A 44 16.64 -4.75 14.50
N GLY A 45 16.96 -5.81 15.24
CA GLY A 45 16.75 -5.87 16.68
C GLY A 45 15.29 -6.17 17.04
N SER A 46 14.84 -5.69 18.20
CA SER A 46 13.51 -6.01 18.76
C SER A 46 12.40 -5.05 18.36
N MET A 47 12.75 -3.85 17.87
CA MET A 47 11.80 -2.77 17.62
C MET A 47 11.65 -2.41 16.14
N TYR A 48 12.52 -2.92 15.27
CA TYR A 48 12.56 -2.52 13.87
C TYR A 48 12.63 -3.72 12.94
N SER A 49 12.06 -3.57 11.75
CA SER A 49 12.21 -4.52 10.65
C SER A 49 12.41 -3.80 9.35
N PHE A 50 13.32 -4.29 8.53
CA PHE A 50 13.53 -3.83 7.17
C PHE A 50 12.97 -4.86 6.19
N THR A 51 12.26 -4.39 5.16
CA THR A 51 11.74 -5.20 4.07
C THR A 51 12.28 -4.66 2.76
N ALA A 52 12.80 -5.54 1.92
CA ALA A 52 13.10 -5.26 0.53
C ALA A 52 12.29 -6.22 -0.35
N LEU A 53 11.72 -5.68 -1.43
CA LEU A 53 10.97 -6.45 -2.41
C LEU A 53 11.42 -6.06 -3.81
N TYR A 54 11.55 -7.08 -4.66
CA TYR A 54 11.91 -6.96 -6.05
C TYR A 54 11.03 -7.90 -6.88
N ALA A 55 10.12 -7.34 -7.69
CA ALA A 55 9.35 -8.11 -8.66
C ALA A 55 10.04 -8.04 -10.01
N VAL A 56 10.35 -9.21 -10.57
CA VAL A 56 11.08 -9.31 -11.84
C VAL A 56 10.12 -8.97 -12.98
N GLY A 57 10.34 -7.85 -13.65
CA GLY A 57 9.72 -7.53 -14.95
C GLY A 57 10.61 -7.93 -16.13
N ASP A 58 10.25 -7.49 -17.34
CA ASP A 58 10.99 -7.79 -18.59
C ASP A 58 12.41 -7.17 -18.66
N GLY A 59 12.84 -6.44 -17.63
CA GLY A 59 14.19 -5.90 -17.48
C GLY A 59 14.35 -5.07 -16.19
N TRP A 60 15.58 -4.67 -15.86
CA TRP A 60 15.89 -3.91 -14.62
C TRP A 60 15.23 -2.52 -14.54
N LYS A 61 14.95 -1.92 -15.71
CA LYS A 61 14.22 -0.64 -15.82
C LYS A 61 12.70 -0.80 -15.70
N ASN A 62 12.22 -2.02 -15.85
CA ASN A 62 10.80 -2.40 -15.86
C ASN A 62 10.45 -3.33 -14.70
N SER A 63 11.25 -3.31 -13.62
CA SER A 63 11.00 -4.11 -12.42
C SER A 63 10.42 -3.24 -11.32
N ASP A 64 9.50 -3.82 -10.56
CA ASP A 64 8.94 -3.16 -9.39
C ASP A 64 9.83 -3.41 -8.18
N LYS A 65 10.06 -2.36 -7.41
CA LYS A 65 10.97 -2.34 -6.27
C LYS A 65 10.27 -1.70 -5.10
N MET A 66 10.49 -2.23 -3.92
CA MET A 66 10.06 -1.60 -2.69
C MET A 66 11.10 -1.79 -1.61
N LEU A 67 11.37 -0.73 -0.87
CA LEU A 67 12.02 -0.78 0.42
C LEU A 67 11.03 -0.32 1.49
N GLY A 68 11.09 -0.95 2.66
CA GLY A 68 10.24 -0.64 3.79
C GLY A 68 11.01 -0.71 5.10
N LEU A 69 10.73 0.21 6.00
CA LEU A 69 11.16 0.18 7.38
C LEU A 69 9.92 0.23 8.26
N LYS A 70 9.79 -0.71 9.18
CA LYS A 70 8.78 -0.65 10.24
C LYS A 70 9.47 -0.51 11.58
N GLY A 71 8.85 0.26 12.47
CA GLY A 71 9.35 0.49 13.81
C GLY A 71 8.22 0.67 14.80
N ARG A 72 8.57 0.56 16.08
CA ARG A 72 7.66 0.88 17.19
C ARG A 72 8.33 1.84 18.16
N ILE A 73 7.65 2.93 18.48
CA ILE A 73 8.05 3.88 19.51
C ILE A 73 6.88 4.04 20.49
N SER A 74 7.10 3.66 21.75
CA SER A 74 6.07 3.73 22.79
C SER A 74 4.79 2.95 22.41
N HIS A 75 3.65 3.64 22.35
CA HIS A 75 2.33 3.12 21.98
C HIS A 75 2.02 3.24 20.48
N PHE A 76 3.01 3.60 19.66
CA PHE A 76 2.84 3.81 18.22
C PHE A 76 3.72 2.88 17.40
N ASP A 77 3.10 2.21 16.44
CA ASP A 77 3.76 1.54 15.34
C ASP A 77 3.80 2.48 14.14
N TYR A 78 4.92 2.50 13.43
CA TYR A 78 5.07 3.29 12.23
C TYR A 78 5.74 2.49 11.12
N SER A 79 5.47 2.88 9.88
CA SER A 79 6.16 2.37 8.71
C SER A 79 6.52 3.48 7.75
N LEU A 80 7.66 3.32 7.09
CA LEU A 80 8.10 4.12 5.97
C LEU A 80 8.34 3.20 4.80
N ILE A 81 7.88 3.59 3.61
CA ILE A 81 8.07 2.80 2.39
C ILE A 81 8.57 3.70 1.27
N GLY A 82 9.39 3.14 0.40
CA GLY A 82 9.76 3.71 -0.89
C GLY A 82 9.48 2.68 -1.98
N VAL A 83 8.74 3.06 -3.01
CA VAL A 83 8.30 2.17 -4.09
C VAL A 83 8.68 2.77 -5.44
N GLU A 84 9.14 1.93 -6.35
CA GLU A 84 9.23 2.22 -7.78
C GLU A 84 8.46 1.13 -8.52
N LYS A 85 7.48 1.48 -9.34
CA LYS A 85 6.66 0.52 -10.10
C LYS A 85 6.24 1.10 -11.44
N ILE A 86 6.03 0.23 -12.44
CA ILE A 86 5.29 0.61 -13.64
C ILE A 86 3.78 0.59 -13.32
N TRP A 87 3.17 1.77 -13.31
CA TRP A 87 1.74 1.95 -13.15
C TRP A 87 1.08 2.02 -14.52
N THR A 88 0.02 1.23 -14.74
CA THR A 88 -0.72 1.27 -16.00
C THR A 88 -2.09 1.87 -15.73
N PHE A 89 -2.33 3.07 -16.26
CA PHE A 89 -3.66 3.68 -16.26
C PHE A 89 -4.31 3.55 -17.64
N HIS A 90 -5.63 3.63 -17.67
CA HIS A 90 -6.40 3.60 -18.91
C HIS A 90 -6.78 5.02 -19.30
N ASP A 91 -6.44 5.43 -20.53
CA ASP A 91 -6.90 6.70 -21.08
C ASP A 91 -8.36 6.57 -21.54
N TYR A 92 -9.30 7.06 -20.73
CA TYR A 92 -10.72 7.02 -21.02
C TYR A 92 -11.15 7.87 -22.24
N THR A 93 -10.24 8.67 -22.81
CA THR A 93 -10.51 9.47 -24.02
C THR A 93 -10.22 8.71 -25.31
N ARG A 94 -9.47 7.60 -25.26
CA ARG A 94 -9.08 6.82 -26.44
C ARG A 94 -9.48 5.34 -26.30
N PHE A 95 -10.61 5.01 -26.92
CA PHE A 95 -11.14 3.64 -26.97
C PHE A 95 -10.54 2.86 -28.16
N ASP A 96 -10.00 1.67 -27.90
CA ASP A 96 -9.61 0.68 -28.92
C ASP A 96 -10.80 -0.26 -29.20
N PRO A 97 -11.50 -0.11 -30.34
CA PRO A 97 -12.67 -0.91 -30.65
C PRO A 97 -12.35 -2.37 -31.00
N VAL A 98 -11.10 -2.70 -31.34
CA VAL A 98 -10.67 -4.07 -31.66
C VAL A 98 -10.44 -4.86 -30.36
N ARG A 99 -9.85 -4.21 -29.36
CA ARG A 99 -9.59 -4.82 -28.04
C ARG A 99 -10.72 -4.59 -27.02
N GLN A 100 -11.74 -3.82 -27.38
CA GLN A 100 -12.84 -3.40 -26.50
C GLN A 100 -12.36 -2.80 -25.18
N THR A 101 -11.24 -2.06 -25.20
CA THR A 101 -10.65 -1.46 -24.00
C THR A 101 -10.13 -0.06 -24.30
N TYR A 102 -9.93 0.73 -23.26
CA TYR A 102 -9.24 2.01 -23.35
C TYR A 102 -7.73 1.79 -23.47
N LEU A 103 -7.04 2.71 -24.14
CA LEU A 103 -5.59 2.58 -24.34
C LEU A 103 -4.85 2.56 -22.99
N PRO A 104 -4.08 1.51 -22.68
CA PRO A 104 -3.24 1.48 -21.49
C PRO A 104 -2.03 2.40 -21.71
N LEU A 105 -1.79 3.28 -20.77
CA LEU A 105 -0.62 4.16 -20.72
C LEU A 105 0.24 3.72 -19.52
N PRO A 106 1.27 2.88 -19.75
CA PRO A 106 2.21 2.54 -18.71
C PRO A 106 3.10 3.75 -18.41
N GLU A 107 3.33 4.01 -17.13
CA GLU A 107 4.12 5.12 -16.63
C GLU A 107 4.88 4.68 -15.39
N LYS A 108 6.11 5.17 -15.21
CA LYS A 108 6.82 4.94 -13.96
C LYS A 108 6.27 5.81 -12.83
N ARG A 109 5.90 5.17 -11.73
CA ARG A 109 5.52 5.80 -10.46
C ARG A 109 6.62 5.54 -9.43
N GLN A 110 7.12 6.61 -8.83
CA GLN A 110 7.98 6.56 -7.65
C GLN A 110 7.21 7.11 -6.46
N MET A 111 7.18 6.39 -5.36
CA MET A 111 6.34 6.72 -4.22
C MET A 111 7.13 6.65 -2.92
N VAL A 112 6.89 7.60 -2.03
CA VAL A 112 7.29 7.52 -0.62
C VAL A 112 6.04 7.55 0.24
N GLY A 113 5.96 6.63 1.19
CA GLY A 113 4.81 6.45 2.05
C GLY A 113 5.21 6.41 3.51
N ALA A 114 4.33 6.92 4.36
CA ALA A 114 4.46 6.83 5.81
C ALA A 114 3.13 6.42 6.42
N THR A 115 3.15 5.49 7.36
CA THR A 115 1.96 5.14 8.16
C THR A 115 2.32 5.17 9.63
N THR A 116 1.35 5.52 10.47
CA THR A 116 1.46 5.39 11.92
C THR A 116 0.11 4.98 12.49
N ALA A 117 0.12 4.11 13.49
CA ALA A 117 -1.05 3.70 14.23
C ALA A 117 -0.67 3.48 15.69
N GLY A 118 -1.54 3.89 16.61
CA GLY A 118 -1.29 3.76 18.03
C GLY A 118 -2.43 4.27 18.88
N GLU A 119 -2.18 4.38 20.17
CA GLU A 119 -3.16 4.86 21.14
C GLU A 119 -2.76 6.22 21.71
N LEU A 120 -3.72 7.15 21.74
CA LEU A 120 -3.57 8.46 22.39
C LEU A 120 -4.78 8.73 23.28
N LEU A 121 -4.56 8.83 24.60
CA LEU A 121 -5.60 9.13 25.60
C LEU A 121 -6.80 8.16 25.58
N GLY A 122 -6.55 6.86 25.33
CA GLY A 122 -7.60 5.84 25.23
C GLY A 122 -8.33 5.80 23.89
N LEU A 123 -7.90 6.61 22.91
CA LEU A 123 -8.40 6.58 21.53
C LEU A 123 -7.37 5.90 20.63
N GLY A 124 -7.82 4.93 19.85
CA GLY A 124 -7.04 4.44 18.72
C GLY A 124 -6.96 5.52 17.67
N ILE A 125 -5.76 5.85 17.19
CA ILE A 125 -5.55 6.82 16.11
C ILE A 125 -4.60 6.25 15.08
N TRP A 126 -4.82 6.60 13.82
CA TRP A 126 -3.95 6.23 12.72
C TRP A 126 -3.89 7.30 11.65
N ALA A 127 -2.77 7.34 10.93
CA ALA A 127 -2.55 8.23 9.81
C ALA A 127 -1.70 7.56 8.74
N GLU A 128 -2.00 7.84 7.48
CA GLU A 128 -1.30 7.35 6.30
C GLU A 128 -1.07 8.50 5.33
N TYR A 129 0.17 8.63 4.88
CA TYR A 129 0.60 9.64 3.93
C TYR A 129 1.33 8.97 2.77
N GLY A 130 1.08 9.43 1.56
CA GLY A 130 1.81 9.02 0.36
C GLY A 130 2.10 10.21 -0.53
N TYR A 131 3.35 10.35 -0.98
CA TYR A 131 3.71 11.25 -2.08
C TYR A 131 4.12 10.41 -3.28
N ASN A 132 3.56 10.76 -4.44
CA ASN A 132 3.72 10.04 -5.69
C ASN A 132 4.30 10.99 -6.72
N LYS A 133 5.51 10.63 -7.17
CA LYS A 133 6.18 11.24 -8.30
C LYS A 133 5.89 10.44 -9.56
N MET A 134 5.37 11.12 -10.56
CA MET A 134 4.90 10.58 -11.82
C MET A 134 5.89 10.97 -12.94
N GLU A 135 6.10 10.09 -13.93
CA GLU A 135 7.06 10.32 -15.03
C GLU A 135 6.48 11.18 -16.16
N ASN A 136 5.20 11.00 -16.45
CA ASN A 136 4.43 11.60 -17.53
C ASN A 136 3.23 12.44 -17.03
N THR A 137 2.68 12.11 -15.86
CA THR A 137 1.52 12.80 -15.26
C THR A 137 1.91 13.71 -14.10
N GLU A 138 0.94 14.44 -13.53
CA GLU A 138 1.19 15.32 -12.39
C GLU A 138 1.49 14.52 -11.12
N ASP A 139 2.48 14.98 -10.37
CA ASP A 139 2.76 14.49 -9.02
C ASP A 139 1.57 14.75 -8.10
N PHE A 140 1.32 13.83 -7.16
CA PHE A 140 0.21 13.98 -6.22
C PHE A 140 0.57 13.48 -4.83
N TYR A 141 -0.16 13.98 -3.84
CA TYR A 141 -0.05 13.56 -2.45
C TYR A 141 -1.41 13.09 -1.93
N GLU A 142 -1.37 12.15 -1.00
CA GLU A 142 -2.54 11.57 -0.36
C GLU A 142 -2.32 11.54 1.15
N LEU A 143 -3.34 11.90 1.90
CA LEU A 143 -3.33 11.84 3.36
C LEU A 143 -4.67 11.26 3.82
N VAL A 144 -4.60 10.25 4.67
CA VAL A 144 -5.75 9.68 5.36
C VAL A 144 -5.45 9.66 6.84
N VAL A 145 -6.43 10.05 7.64
CA VAL A 145 -6.36 9.98 9.10
C VAL A 145 -7.65 9.38 9.63
N GLY A 146 -7.56 8.67 10.73
CA GLY A 146 -8.73 8.09 11.38
C GLY A 146 -8.47 7.81 12.84
N GLY A 147 -9.53 7.43 13.53
CA GLY A 147 -9.46 6.99 14.90
C GLY A 147 -10.72 6.24 15.31
N ASP A 148 -10.60 5.49 16.39
CA ASP A 148 -11.66 4.68 16.96
C ASP A 148 -11.62 4.76 18.50
N TYR A 149 -12.79 4.56 19.10
CA TYR A 149 -12.95 4.47 20.54
C TYR A 149 -13.65 3.16 20.84
N THR A 150 -12.99 2.31 21.62
CA THR A 150 -13.61 1.07 22.10
C THR A 150 -14.34 1.34 23.41
N PHE A 151 -15.66 1.19 23.40
CA PHE A 151 -16.45 1.29 24.64
C PHE A 151 -16.28 0.01 25.48
N ASP A 152 -16.01 0.15 26.77
CA ASP A 152 -15.86 -0.97 27.73
C ASP A 152 -17.15 -1.78 27.98
N SER A 153 -18.23 -1.54 27.23
CA SER A 153 -19.50 -2.23 27.43
C SER A 153 -19.42 -3.65 26.89
N GLN A 154 -19.14 -4.62 27.77
CA GLN A 154 -19.36 -6.05 27.54
C GLN A 154 -20.86 -6.38 27.44
N THR A 155 -21.58 -5.78 26.48
CA THR A 155 -22.93 -6.24 26.17
C THR A 155 -22.83 -7.55 25.41
N TYR A 156 -22.69 -8.63 26.19
CA TYR A 156 -23.07 -9.98 25.78
C TYR A 156 -24.55 -9.94 25.35
N GLY A 157 -24.77 -9.72 24.07
CA GLY A 157 -26.06 -9.95 23.44
C GLY A 157 -26.23 -11.43 23.17
N ALA A 158 -26.70 -12.19 24.15
CA ALA A 158 -27.37 -13.47 23.90
C ALA A 158 -28.42 -13.70 24.99
N LYS A 159 -29.64 -13.95 24.51
CA LYS A 159 -30.89 -14.19 25.23
C LYS A 159 -30.80 -15.23 26.33
#